data_AF-A0A6G0TK86-F1
#
_entry.id   AF-A0A6G0TK86-F1
#
_cell.length_a   1.000
_cell.length_b   1.000
_cell.length_c   1.000
_cell.angle_alpha   90.00
_cell.angle_beta   90.00
_cell.angle_gamma   90.00
#
_symmetry.space_group_name_H-M   'P 1'
#
loop_
_entity.id
_entity.type
_entity.pdbx_description
1 polymer ?
#
loop_
_entity_poly.entity_id
_entity_poly.type
_entity_poly.pdbx_seq_one_letter_code
_entity_poly.pdbx_strand_id
1 'polypeptide(L)'
;MSLLKQAINNGLKVVKIHKIIKFTQSKWLAPYVEKCTSMKVLANNNVYGKCMENPRKRLNIKLVSNDRKAHQLMRKPNFIDRTIYTNDLMSLHFQKEKIKFYKPIFVGFSILDISKTYIYNFHYDIMKNKYGKKLSLLYTDTDSLIYRIETNNFFNDLKFDLLDHFDTSNFPINHFCFSNKHKNIPGYFKDELKSEIMTQFVTLRPKLYAYTVSGIEYKKAKGVKKYVRDKFMTVDQYLDILSEFSSQNADTQKNETKQISACCDINLIQSTKHHVYSKTVKKIILSANDDKRVILKGGIRTLPYGHYKLK
;
A
#
# COMPACT_ATOMS: atom_id res chain seq x y z
N MET A 1 -5.93 18.67 13.13
CA MET A 1 -7.32 18.57 12.60
C MET A 1 -7.70 17.11 12.52
N SER A 2 -8.93 16.70 12.85
CA SER A 2 -9.36 15.29 12.73
C SER A 2 -9.87 15.00 11.31
N LEU A 3 -9.65 13.79 10.81
CA LEU A 3 -10.05 13.37 9.46
C LEU A 3 -11.52 13.70 9.12
N LEU A 4 -12.45 13.45 10.06
CA LEU A 4 -13.86 13.78 9.86
C LEU A 4 -14.11 15.28 9.66
N LYS A 5 -13.41 16.15 10.40
CA LYS A 5 -13.55 17.61 10.25
C LYS A 5 -13.06 18.05 8.87
N GLN A 6 -11.95 17.49 8.42
CA GLN A 6 -11.44 17.74 7.07
C GLN A 6 -12.43 17.27 6.01
N ALA A 7 -13.01 16.08 6.16
CA ALA A 7 -13.99 15.57 5.22
C ALA A 7 -15.25 16.45 5.17
N ILE A 8 -15.75 16.93 6.32
CA ILE A 8 -16.89 17.85 6.40
C ILE A 8 -16.57 19.17 5.68
N ASN A 9 -15.39 19.74 5.92
CA ASN A 9 -14.95 20.96 5.22
C ASN A 9 -14.88 20.77 3.70
N ASN A 10 -14.59 19.54 3.24
CA ASN A 10 -14.59 19.15 1.83
C ASN A 10 -15.97 18.68 1.32
N GLY A 11 -17.05 18.95 2.06
CA GLY A 11 -18.43 18.73 1.61
C GLY A 11 -19.07 17.40 2.05
N LEU A 12 -18.43 16.62 2.92
CA LEU A 12 -19.06 15.43 3.51
C LEU A 12 -20.24 15.86 4.41
N LYS A 13 -21.44 15.39 4.09
CA LYS A 13 -22.64 15.61 4.90
C LYS A 13 -22.84 14.47 5.90
N VAL A 14 -22.79 14.79 7.19
CA VAL A 14 -23.09 13.82 8.26
C VAL A 14 -24.60 13.71 8.43
N VAL A 15 -25.16 12.52 8.18
CA VAL A 15 -26.60 12.27 8.28
C VAL A 15 -27.00 11.80 9.69
N LYS A 16 -26.17 10.96 10.32
CA LYS A 16 -26.46 10.36 11.63
C LYS A 16 -25.18 10.07 12.40
N ILE A 17 -25.21 10.29 13.71
CA ILE A 17 -24.12 9.93 14.64
C ILE A 17 -24.65 8.83 15.56
N HIS A 18 -23.96 7.69 15.58
CA HIS A 18 -24.36 6.54 16.42
C HIS A 18 -23.60 6.48 17.75
N LYS A 19 -22.30 6.81 17.72
CA LYS A 19 -21.42 6.72 18.89
C LYS A 19 -20.27 7.69 18.74
N ILE A 20 -19.86 8.30 19.85
CA ILE A 20 -18.70 9.18 19.94
C ILE A 20 -17.77 8.61 21.01
N ILE A 21 -16.48 8.58 20.73
CA ILE A 21 -15.44 8.24 21.70
C ILE A 21 -14.47 9.41 21.76
N LYS A 22 -14.18 9.88 22.97
CA LYS A 22 -13.24 10.98 23.24
C LYS A 22 -12.08 10.48 24.07
N PHE A 23 -10.89 10.98 23.79
CA PHE A 23 -9.66 10.62 24.50
C PHE A 23 -8.91 11.87 24.95
N THR A 24 -8.18 11.75 26.05
CA THR A 24 -7.17 12.72 26.46
C THR A 24 -5.88 12.45 25.69
N GLN A 25 -5.24 13.48 25.16
CA GLN A 25 -4.03 13.35 24.34
C GLN A 25 -2.79 13.75 25.14
N SER A 26 -1.69 13.03 24.95
CA SER A 26 -0.37 13.38 25.48
C SER A 26 0.73 12.97 24.50
N LYS A 27 1.90 13.60 24.59
CA LYS A 27 3.07 13.30 23.75
C LYS A 27 3.87 12.09 24.27
N TRP A 28 3.19 11.06 24.77
CA TRP A 28 3.83 9.92 25.44
C TRP A 28 4.79 9.12 24.55
N LEU A 29 4.60 9.13 23.22
CA LEU A 29 5.46 8.44 22.26
C LEU A 29 6.64 9.30 21.77
N ALA A 30 6.65 10.61 22.07
CA ALA A 30 7.68 11.53 21.57
C ALA A 30 9.12 11.13 21.99
N PRO A 31 9.39 10.79 23.27
CA PRO A 31 10.75 10.40 23.67
C PRO A 31 11.27 9.16 22.91
N TYR A 32 10.37 8.23 22.58
CA TYR A 32 10.71 7.04 21.80
C TYR A 32 11.02 7.40 20.34
N VAL A 33 10.17 8.21 19.71
CA VAL A 33 10.35 8.63 18.31
C VAL A 33 11.63 9.45 18.15
N GLU A 34 11.90 10.38 19.07
CA GLU A 34 13.12 11.19 19.09
C GLU A 34 14.36 10.31 19.20
N LYS A 35 14.36 9.34 20.11
CA LYS A 35 15.44 8.36 20.25
C LYS A 35 15.62 7.50 18.99
N CYS A 36 14.55 7.00 18.39
CA CYS A 36 14.67 6.23 17.14
C CYS A 36 15.17 7.08 15.97
N THR A 37 14.79 8.36 15.94
CA THR A 37 15.22 9.32 14.92
C THR A 37 16.70 9.63 15.07
N SER A 38 17.19 9.90 16.28
CA SER A 38 18.61 10.15 16.54
C SER A 38 19.48 8.93 16.20
N MET A 39 18.98 7.72 16.47
CA MET A 39 19.67 6.48 16.12
C MET A 39 19.48 6.05 14.66
N LYS A 40 18.64 6.74 13.87
CA LYS A 40 18.25 6.36 12.49
C LYS A 40 17.71 4.92 12.38
N VAL A 41 16.99 4.44 13.40
CA VAL A 41 16.46 3.07 13.45
C VAL A 41 15.01 3.04 12.95
N LEU A 42 14.69 2.05 12.10
CA LEU A 42 13.35 1.85 11.51
C LEU A 42 12.27 1.37 12.51
N ALA A 43 12.54 1.37 13.82
CA ALA A 43 11.70 0.75 14.85
C ALA A 43 10.41 1.52 15.14
N ASN A 44 10.30 2.78 14.69
CA ASN A 44 9.09 3.60 14.82
C ASN A 44 7.84 2.89 14.28
N ASN A 45 7.96 2.19 13.15
CA ASN A 45 6.84 1.52 12.49
C ASN A 45 6.34 0.29 13.29
N ASN A 46 7.19 -0.32 14.13
CA ASN A 46 6.83 -1.51 14.89
C ASN A 46 5.81 -1.22 15.98
N VAL A 47 5.86 -0.03 16.59
CA VAL A 47 4.90 0.39 17.63
C VAL A 47 3.49 0.42 17.07
N TYR A 48 3.30 1.04 15.90
CA TYR A 48 2.01 1.07 15.22
C TYR A 48 1.49 -0.34 14.92
N GLY A 49 2.33 -1.20 14.31
CA GLY A 49 1.96 -2.59 14.02
C GLY A 49 1.55 -3.38 15.27
N LYS A 50 2.22 -3.13 16.41
CA LYS A 50 1.89 -3.79 17.67
C LYS A 50 0.58 -3.32 18.29
N CYS A 51 0.22 -2.05 18.10
CA CYS A 51 -1.08 -1.50 18.54
C CYS A 51 -2.25 -2.12 17.77
N MET A 52 -2.05 -2.43 16.49
CA MET A 52 -3.04 -3.02 15.59
C MET A 52 -3.02 -4.56 15.57
N GLU A 53 -2.22 -5.20 16.43
CA GLU A 53 -2.13 -6.66 16.49
C GLU A 53 -3.50 -7.28 16.84
N ASN A 54 -3.96 -8.25 16.04
CA ASN A 54 -5.21 -8.96 16.31
C ASN A 54 -4.97 -10.22 17.17
N PRO A 55 -5.35 -10.23 18.47
CA PRO A 55 -5.11 -11.38 19.34
C PRO A 55 -5.91 -12.63 18.94
N ARG A 56 -6.98 -12.48 18.15
CA ARG A 56 -7.84 -13.59 17.71
C ARG A 56 -7.14 -14.55 16.75
N LYS A 57 -6.13 -14.07 16.01
CA LYS A 57 -5.35 -14.89 15.08
C LYS A 57 -4.29 -15.77 15.76
N ARG A 58 -4.10 -15.63 17.07
CA ARG A 58 -3.12 -16.42 17.81
C ARG A 58 -3.66 -17.82 18.08
N LEU A 59 -2.86 -18.83 17.75
CA LEU A 59 -3.17 -20.23 17.98
C LEU A 59 -2.35 -20.78 19.14
N ASN A 60 -2.91 -21.75 19.86
CA ASN A 60 -2.15 -22.59 20.76
C ASN A 60 -1.68 -23.81 19.96
N ILE A 61 -0.37 -24.02 19.89
CA ILE A 61 0.20 -25.16 19.18
C ILE A 61 0.70 -26.16 20.22
N LYS A 62 0.36 -27.44 20.05
CA LYS A 62 0.93 -28.54 20.83
C LYS A 62 1.63 -29.51 19.89
N LEU A 63 2.87 -29.85 20.20
CA LEU A 63 3.59 -30.94 19.53
C LEU A 63 3.26 -32.25 20.23
N VAL A 64 2.98 -33.29 19.45
CA VAL A 64 2.57 -34.60 19.94
C VAL A 64 3.27 -35.67 19.11
N SER A 65 3.81 -36.67 19.80
CA SER A 65 4.47 -37.84 19.21
C SER A 65 3.79 -39.17 19.48
N ASN A 66 2.61 -39.14 20.12
CA ASN A 66 1.83 -40.32 20.47
C ASN A 66 0.42 -40.21 19.90
N ASP A 67 0.02 -41.20 19.11
CA ASP A 67 -1.27 -41.23 18.43
C ASP A 67 -2.48 -41.17 19.39
N ARG A 68 -2.45 -41.95 20.49
CA ARG A 68 -3.54 -41.94 21.48
C ARG A 68 -3.73 -40.55 22.09
N LYS A 69 -2.62 -39.88 22.43
CA LYS A 69 -2.64 -38.51 22.96
C LYS A 69 -3.12 -37.50 21.90
N ALA A 70 -2.75 -37.70 20.63
CA ALA A 70 -3.21 -36.87 19.54
C ALA A 70 -4.73 -36.97 19.37
N HIS A 71 -5.27 -38.18 19.28
CA HIS A 71 -6.71 -38.43 19.21
C HIS A 71 -7.48 -37.82 20.39
N GLN A 72 -6.97 -37.95 21.61
CA GLN A 72 -7.60 -37.33 22.79
C GLN A 72 -7.64 -35.80 22.68
N LEU A 73 -6.55 -35.19 22.20
CA LEU A 73 -6.47 -33.74 22.05
C LEU A 73 -7.31 -33.21 20.89
N MET A 74 -7.42 -33.96 19.78
CA MET A 74 -8.24 -33.60 18.61
C MET A 74 -9.74 -33.59 18.90
N ARG A 75 -10.20 -34.32 19.93
CA ARG A 75 -11.60 -34.29 20.38
C ARG A 75 -12.01 -32.99 21.06
N LYS A 76 -11.06 -32.11 21.38
CA LYS A 76 -11.40 -30.83 22.02
C LYS A 76 -12.16 -29.93 21.04
N PRO A 77 -13.19 -29.21 21.50
CA PRO A 77 -14.02 -28.36 20.64
C PRO A 77 -13.28 -27.17 20.03
N ASN A 78 -12.12 -26.79 20.58
CA ASN A 78 -11.27 -25.73 20.07
C ASN A 78 -10.15 -26.23 19.13
N PHE A 79 -10.13 -27.51 18.76
CA PHE A 79 -9.24 -28.02 17.74
C PHE A 79 -9.60 -27.41 16.37
N ILE A 80 -8.59 -26.93 15.63
CA ILE A 80 -8.77 -26.36 14.28
C ILE A 80 -8.21 -27.32 13.23
N ASP A 81 -6.92 -27.64 13.34
CA ASP A 81 -6.22 -28.42 12.31
C ASP A 81 -4.95 -29.07 12.88
N ARG A 82 -4.33 -29.97 12.10
CA ARG A 82 -3.07 -30.62 12.42
C ARG A 82 -2.06 -30.51 11.28
N THR A 83 -0.78 -30.36 11.61
CA THR A 83 0.31 -30.53 10.65
C THR A 83 1.16 -31.73 11.05
N ILE A 84 1.13 -32.77 10.24
CA ILE A 84 1.95 -33.98 10.40
C ILE A 84 3.32 -33.70 9.78
N TYR A 85 4.38 -33.83 10.59
CA TYR A 85 5.76 -33.63 10.15
C TYR A 85 6.43 -34.96 9.79
N THR A 86 6.30 -35.95 10.66
CA THR A 86 6.80 -37.33 10.49
C THR A 86 5.76 -38.32 11.05
N ASN A 87 6.03 -39.62 10.94
CA ASN A 87 5.16 -40.66 11.50
C ASN A 87 4.97 -40.49 13.02
N ASP A 88 6.01 -40.01 13.71
CA ASP A 88 6.04 -39.87 15.17
C ASP A 88 5.97 -38.42 15.65
N LEU A 89 5.66 -37.45 14.77
CA LEU A 89 5.57 -36.05 15.17
C LEU A 89 4.52 -35.29 14.38
N MET A 90 3.55 -34.72 15.10
CA MET A 90 2.58 -33.78 14.56
C MET A 90 2.40 -32.56 15.47
N SER A 91 2.04 -31.43 14.88
CA SER A 91 1.50 -30.28 15.60
C SER A 91 -0.02 -30.26 15.52
N LEU A 92 -0.67 -30.03 16.65
CA LEU A 92 -2.10 -29.80 16.76
C LEU A 92 -2.34 -28.30 17.03
N HIS A 93 -3.20 -27.69 16.23
CA HIS A 93 -3.49 -26.26 16.26
C HIS A 93 -4.84 -26.04 16.94
N PHE A 94 -4.85 -25.27 18.02
CA PHE A 94 -6.05 -24.98 18.80
C PHE A 94 -6.37 -23.49 18.78
N GLN A 95 -7.65 -23.17 18.71
CA GLN A 95 -8.13 -21.84 18.99
C GLN A 95 -8.00 -21.53 20.49
N LYS A 96 -7.71 -20.28 20.82
CA LYS A 96 -7.73 -19.82 22.22
C LYS A 96 -9.16 -19.77 22.73
N GLU A 97 -9.43 -20.49 23.81
CA GLU A 97 -10.73 -20.51 24.50
C GLU A 97 -11.08 -19.14 25.10
N LYS A 98 -10.09 -18.45 25.66
CA LYS A 98 -10.24 -17.11 26.23
C LYS A 98 -9.27 -16.14 25.55
N ILE A 99 -9.81 -15.05 25.01
CA ILE A 99 -9.04 -14.02 24.31
C ILE A 99 -9.13 -12.72 25.10
N LYS A 100 -8.00 -12.26 25.65
CA LYS A 100 -7.91 -10.95 26.32
C LYS A 100 -7.60 -9.87 25.29
N PHE A 101 -8.43 -8.84 25.21
CA PHE A 101 -8.17 -7.63 24.41
C PHE A 101 -7.39 -6.62 25.25
N TYR A 102 -6.07 -6.64 25.10
CA TYR A 102 -5.17 -5.71 25.80
C TYR A 102 -4.40 -4.80 24.85
N LYS A 103 -4.75 -4.84 23.56
CA LYS A 103 -4.06 -4.07 22.52
C LYS A 103 -4.66 -2.66 22.43
N PRO A 104 -3.83 -1.61 22.43
CA PRO A 104 -4.31 -0.23 22.33
C PRO A 104 -4.70 0.10 20.88
N ILE A 105 -5.73 -0.56 20.35
CA ILE A 105 -6.16 -0.42 18.95
C ILE A 105 -6.52 1.03 18.62
N PHE A 106 -7.08 1.77 19.58
CA PHE A 106 -7.43 3.19 19.42
C PHE A 106 -6.21 4.09 19.13
N VAL A 107 -5.03 3.73 19.65
CA VAL A 107 -3.77 4.43 19.32
C VAL A 107 -3.43 4.20 17.86
N GLY A 108 -3.46 2.94 17.40
CA GLY A 108 -3.23 2.61 15.99
C GLY A 108 -4.22 3.30 15.06
N PHE A 109 -5.50 3.26 15.39
CA PHE A 109 -6.54 3.98 14.65
C PHE A 109 -6.24 5.49 14.55
N SER A 110 -5.88 6.12 15.66
CA SER A 110 -5.57 7.56 15.69
C SER A 110 -4.35 7.92 14.84
N ILE A 111 -3.29 7.10 14.88
CA ILE A 111 -2.10 7.29 14.03
C ILE A 111 -2.47 7.21 12.55
N LEU A 112 -3.30 6.23 12.17
CA LEU A 112 -3.74 6.07 10.78
C LEU A 112 -4.58 7.26 10.32
N ASP A 113 -5.49 7.76 11.16
CA ASP A 113 -6.32 8.93 10.85
C ASP A 113 -5.49 10.21 10.70
N ILE A 114 -4.48 10.41 11.57
CA ILE A 114 -3.54 11.53 11.44
C ILE A 114 -2.77 11.43 10.13
N SER A 115 -2.22 10.25 9.81
CA SER A 115 -1.49 10.02 8.57
C SER A 115 -2.32 10.33 7.32
N LYS A 116 -3.58 9.86 7.27
CA LYS A 116 -4.51 10.20 6.18
C LYS A 116 -4.80 11.68 6.09
N THR A 117 -5.00 12.35 7.24
CA THR A 117 -5.27 13.79 7.29
C THR A 117 -4.12 14.59 6.67
N TYR A 118 -2.86 14.20 6.92
CA TYR A 118 -1.70 14.83 6.28
C TYR A 118 -1.70 14.69 4.76
N ILE A 119 -1.91 13.46 4.26
CA ILE A 119 -1.94 13.18 2.81
C ILE A 119 -3.11 13.92 2.14
N TYR A 120 -4.29 13.92 2.76
CA TYR A 120 -5.47 14.58 2.21
C TYR A 120 -5.38 16.10 2.28
N ASN A 121 -4.77 16.66 3.31
CA ASN A 121 -4.49 18.10 3.40
C ASN A 121 -3.62 18.52 2.21
N PHE A 122 -2.51 17.81 2.00
CA PHE A 122 -1.64 18.09 0.87
C PHE A 122 -2.34 17.96 -0.48
N HIS A 123 -3.17 16.94 -0.67
CA HIS A 123 -3.92 16.77 -1.92
C HIS A 123 -4.99 17.84 -2.14
N TYR A 124 -5.93 17.99 -1.20
CA TYR A 124 -7.13 18.81 -1.38
C TYR A 124 -6.88 20.29 -1.08
N ASP A 125 -6.16 20.59 0.01
CA ASP A 125 -6.05 21.96 0.51
C ASP A 125 -4.84 22.70 -0.11
N ILE A 126 -3.82 21.96 -0.58
CA ILE A 126 -2.62 22.55 -1.20
C ILE A 126 -2.63 22.33 -2.73
N MET A 127 -2.46 21.09 -3.17
CA MET A 127 -2.26 20.79 -4.60
C MET A 127 -3.51 21.09 -5.44
N LYS A 128 -4.69 20.70 -4.96
CA LYS A 128 -5.94 20.91 -5.69
C LYS A 128 -6.34 22.39 -5.74
N ASN A 129 -6.08 23.15 -4.69
CA ASN A 129 -6.31 24.59 -4.66
C ASN A 129 -5.40 25.35 -5.63
N LYS A 130 -4.10 25.00 -5.70
CA LYS A 130 -3.16 25.64 -6.63
C LYS A 130 -3.46 25.34 -8.10
N TYR A 131 -3.70 24.07 -8.44
CA TYR A 131 -3.77 23.65 -9.85
C TYR A 131 -5.19 23.39 -10.38
N GLY A 132 -6.16 23.19 -9.51
CA GLY A 132 -7.56 22.98 -9.89
C GLY A 132 -7.75 21.85 -10.91
N LYS A 133 -8.24 22.18 -12.11
CA LYS A 133 -8.47 21.22 -13.21
C LYS A 133 -7.18 20.75 -13.89
N LYS A 134 -6.08 21.50 -13.76
CA LYS A 134 -4.75 21.18 -14.33
C LYS A 134 -4.00 20.08 -13.55
N LEU A 135 -4.59 19.59 -12.45
CA LEU A 135 -4.06 18.51 -11.64
C LEU A 135 -4.85 17.22 -11.84
N SER A 136 -4.14 16.15 -12.16
CA SER A 136 -4.65 14.78 -12.12
C SER A 136 -3.82 13.92 -11.17
N LEU A 137 -4.47 13.34 -10.16
CA LEU A 137 -3.85 12.32 -9.29
C LEU A 137 -3.88 10.97 -10.03
N LEU A 138 -2.71 10.50 -10.44
CA LEU A 138 -2.55 9.26 -11.20
C LEU A 138 -2.53 8.03 -10.27
N TYR A 139 -1.84 8.14 -9.13
CA TYR A 139 -1.63 7.02 -8.22
C TYR A 139 -1.34 7.49 -6.80
N THR A 140 -1.71 6.68 -5.81
CA THR A 140 -1.35 6.88 -4.40
C THR A 140 -1.16 5.55 -3.68
N ASP A 141 -0.14 5.45 -2.83
CA ASP A 141 0.06 4.33 -1.92
C ASP A 141 0.59 4.82 -0.58
N THR A 142 -0.27 4.78 0.44
CA THR A 142 0.00 5.12 1.85
C THR A 142 0.52 6.54 2.08
N ASP A 143 1.76 6.82 1.71
CA ASP A 143 2.50 8.06 1.92
C ASP A 143 3.02 8.70 0.61
N SER A 144 2.73 8.08 -0.54
CA SER A 144 3.14 8.54 -1.87
C SER A 144 1.96 9.03 -2.71
N LEU A 145 2.24 10.04 -3.55
CA LEU A 145 1.30 10.64 -4.50
C LEU A 145 2.03 10.82 -5.84
N ILE A 146 1.41 10.38 -6.93
CA ILE A 146 1.92 10.59 -8.29
C ILE A 146 0.93 11.48 -9.02
N TYR A 147 1.41 12.63 -9.50
CA TYR A 147 0.61 13.64 -10.15
C TYR A 147 1.00 13.81 -11.62
N ARG A 148 -0.01 14.08 -12.45
CA ARG A 148 0.15 14.79 -13.72
C ARG A 148 -0.27 16.24 -13.47
N ILE A 149 0.66 17.17 -13.71
CA ILE A 149 0.47 18.60 -13.48
C ILE A 149 0.68 19.31 -14.81
N GLU A 150 -0.30 20.10 -15.24
CA GLU A 150 -0.19 20.97 -16.41
C GLU A 150 0.22 22.38 -15.92
N THR A 151 1.49 22.74 -16.13
CA THR A 151 2.09 24.03 -15.74
C THR A 151 3.23 24.41 -16.68
N ASN A 152 3.58 25.69 -16.75
CA ASN A 152 4.67 26.18 -17.59
C ASN A 152 6.04 25.72 -17.06
N ASN A 153 6.23 25.81 -15.73
CA ASN A 153 7.45 25.38 -15.07
C ASN A 153 7.15 24.94 -13.63
N PHE A 154 7.17 23.63 -13.40
CA PHE A 154 6.91 23.05 -12.09
C PHE A 154 7.95 23.48 -11.03
N PHE A 155 9.21 23.72 -11.41
CA PHE A 155 10.23 24.12 -10.45
C PHE A 155 10.05 25.57 -9.99
N ASN A 156 9.49 26.45 -10.82
CA ASN A 156 9.06 27.78 -10.37
C ASN A 156 7.92 27.66 -9.36
N ASP A 157 6.91 26.86 -9.69
CA ASP A 157 5.82 26.57 -8.76
C ASP A 157 6.31 26.00 -7.43
N LEU A 158 7.30 25.10 -7.49
CA LEU A 158 7.91 24.49 -6.32
C LEU A 158 8.65 25.53 -5.48
N LYS A 159 9.46 26.38 -6.11
CA LYS A 159 10.27 27.37 -5.42
C LYS A 159 9.43 28.41 -4.69
N PHE A 160 8.43 28.97 -5.37
CA PHE A 160 7.73 30.16 -4.89
C PHE A 160 6.51 29.83 -4.03
N ASP A 161 5.81 28.72 -4.31
CA ASP A 161 4.52 28.44 -3.65
C ASP A 161 4.49 27.14 -2.85
N LEU A 162 5.33 26.14 -3.16
CA LEU A 162 5.24 24.81 -2.54
C LEU A 162 6.41 24.45 -1.63
N LEU A 163 7.50 25.22 -1.63
CA LEU A 163 8.76 24.86 -0.96
C LEU A 163 8.58 24.59 0.55
N ASP A 164 7.63 25.28 1.18
CA ASP A 164 7.29 25.10 2.60
C ASP A 164 6.61 23.77 2.93
N HIS A 165 6.29 22.96 1.92
CA HIS A 165 5.72 21.62 2.08
C HIS A 165 6.70 20.50 1.71
N PHE A 166 7.89 20.83 1.19
CA PHE A 166 8.83 19.86 0.65
C PHE A 166 10.20 19.83 1.35
N ASP A 167 10.79 18.64 1.43
CA ASP A 167 12.22 18.40 1.62
C ASP A 167 12.89 18.24 0.25
N THR A 168 13.55 19.30 -0.23
CA THR A 168 14.31 19.32 -1.49
C THR A 168 15.82 19.11 -1.29
N SER A 169 16.24 18.62 -0.11
CA SER A 169 17.66 18.41 0.22
C SER A 169 18.35 17.30 -0.60
N ASN A 170 17.58 16.52 -1.35
CA ASN A 170 18.08 15.49 -2.26
C ASN A 170 18.27 15.97 -3.70
N PHE A 171 17.99 17.24 -3.99
CA PHE A 171 18.25 17.82 -5.31
C PHE A 171 19.74 18.04 -5.52
N PRO A 172 20.20 18.16 -6.78
CA PRO A 172 21.55 18.62 -7.07
C PRO A 172 21.83 19.97 -6.38
N ILE A 173 23.04 20.16 -5.85
CA ILE A 173 23.40 21.38 -5.09
C ILE A 173 23.19 22.66 -5.93
N ASN A 174 23.44 22.58 -7.23
CA ASN A 174 23.30 23.70 -8.16
C ASN A 174 21.84 23.91 -8.63
N HIS A 175 20.89 23.10 -8.15
CA HIS A 175 19.50 23.18 -8.58
C HIS A 175 18.79 24.37 -7.93
N PHE A 176 17.99 25.11 -8.71
CA PHE A 176 17.27 26.32 -8.26
C PHE A 176 16.40 26.13 -7.00
N CYS A 177 15.80 24.94 -6.88
CA CYS A 177 14.94 24.56 -5.73
C CYS A 177 15.67 23.87 -4.57
N PHE A 178 17.00 23.68 -4.65
CA PHE A 178 17.75 23.02 -3.59
C PHE A 178 17.65 23.81 -2.27
N SER A 179 17.34 23.10 -1.18
CA SER A 179 17.29 23.67 0.17
C SER A 179 17.49 22.59 1.22
N ASN A 180 18.29 22.90 2.25
CA ASN A 180 18.47 22.03 3.41
C ASN A 180 17.48 22.33 4.56
N LYS A 181 16.56 23.29 4.38
CA LYS A 181 15.63 23.77 5.43
C LYS A 181 14.83 22.64 6.10
N HIS A 182 14.36 21.66 5.33
CA HIS A 182 13.50 20.57 5.82
C HIS A 182 14.15 19.18 5.78
N LYS A 183 15.49 19.13 5.70
CA LYS A 183 16.22 17.87 5.52
C LYS A 183 15.91 16.86 6.64
N ASN A 184 15.32 15.73 6.26
CA ASN A 184 14.94 14.63 7.17
C ASN A 184 13.97 15.03 8.29
N ILE A 185 13.20 16.12 8.12
CA ILE A 185 12.16 16.49 9.08
C ILE A 185 10.88 15.70 8.76
N PRO A 186 10.31 14.96 9.72
CA PRO A 186 9.06 14.23 9.49
C PRO A 186 7.90 15.15 9.10
N GLY A 187 7.09 14.71 8.13
CA GLY A 187 5.89 15.43 7.68
C GLY A 187 6.07 16.28 6.42
N TYR A 188 7.31 16.44 5.94
CA TYR A 188 7.59 17.09 4.66
C TYR A 188 7.62 16.08 3.51
N PHE A 189 7.11 16.47 2.36
CA PHE A 189 7.12 15.62 1.16
C PHE A 189 8.49 15.66 0.50
N LYS A 190 8.96 14.51 0.06
CA LYS A 190 10.21 14.40 -0.68
C LYS A 190 9.91 14.01 -2.11
N ASP A 191 10.54 14.68 -3.06
CA ASP A 191 10.52 14.22 -4.44
C ASP A 191 11.48 13.04 -4.60
N GLU A 192 10.93 11.84 -4.78
CA GLU A 192 11.72 10.60 -4.93
C GLU A 192 12.60 10.60 -6.19
N LEU A 193 12.25 11.38 -7.22
CA LEU A 193 12.95 11.44 -8.50
C LEU A 193 14.09 12.47 -8.51
N LYS A 194 14.34 13.18 -7.40
CA LYS A 194 15.47 14.09 -7.23
C LYS A 194 15.56 15.14 -8.35
N SER A 195 14.47 15.85 -8.64
CA SER A 195 14.32 16.83 -9.72
C SER A 195 14.25 16.29 -11.15
N GLU A 196 14.26 14.97 -11.34
CA GLU A 196 14.03 14.39 -12.67
C GLU A 196 12.51 14.28 -12.96
N ILE A 197 12.11 14.63 -14.18
CA ILE A 197 10.70 14.58 -14.59
C ILE A 197 10.36 13.19 -15.13
N MET A 198 9.29 12.61 -14.58
CA MET A 198 8.70 11.38 -15.11
C MET A 198 8.04 11.66 -16.46
N THR A 199 8.52 10.99 -17.52
CA THR A 199 8.02 11.18 -18.89
C THR A 199 6.86 10.25 -19.23
N GLN A 200 6.84 9.06 -18.63
CA GLN A 200 5.80 8.06 -18.84
C GLN A 200 5.42 7.39 -17.52
N PHE A 201 4.13 7.11 -17.35
CA PHE A 201 3.59 6.39 -16.21
C PHE A 201 2.46 5.47 -16.66
N VAL A 202 2.52 4.20 -16.28
CA VAL A 202 1.48 3.21 -16.53
C VAL A 202 1.20 2.43 -15.26
N THR A 203 -0.07 2.29 -14.90
CA THR A 203 -0.51 1.48 -13.75
C THR A 203 -1.64 0.56 -14.17
N LEU A 204 -1.52 -0.71 -13.80
CA LEU A 204 -2.53 -1.73 -14.10
C LEU A 204 -3.44 -1.98 -12.89
N ARG A 205 -2.89 -1.88 -11.68
CA ARG A 205 -3.61 -2.06 -10.40
C ARG A 205 -2.74 -1.56 -9.23
N PRO A 206 -3.29 -1.46 -8.01
CA PRO A 206 -2.50 -1.06 -6.84
C PRO A 206 -1.24 -1.91 -6.64
N LYS A 207 -0.10 -1.25 -6.51
CA LYS A 207 1.25 -1.83 -6.35
C LYS A 207 1.75 -2.64 -7.58
N LEU A 208 1.16 -2.40 -8.75
CA LEU A 208 1.61 -2.89 -10.05
C LEU A 208 1.62 -1.72 -11.07
N TYR A 209 2.80 -1.13 -11.27
CA TYR A 209 2.99 0.02 -12.15
C TYR A 209 4.43 0.10 -12.66
N ALA A 210 4.62 0.83 -13.75
CA ALA A 210 5.92 1.14 -14.32
C ALA A 210 5.97 2.61 -14.76
N TYR A 211 7.17 3.18 -14.81
CA TYR A 211 7.38 4.56 -15.19
C TYR A 211 8.78 4.78 -15.74
N THR A 212 8.93 5.83 -16.55
CA THR A 212 10.18 6.16 -17.23
C THR A 212 10.67 7.54 -16.77
N VAL A 213 11.96 7.64 -16.47
CA VAL A 213 12.63 8.88 -16.06
C VAL A 213 13.94 8.96 -16.82
N SER A 214 14.13 10.01 -17.61
CA SER A 214 15.37 10.26 -18.36
C SER A 214 15.84 9.04 -19.18
N GLY A 215 14.88 8.38 -19.82
CA GLY A 215 15.09 7.17 -20.65
C GLY A 215 15.24 5.86 -19.87
N ILE A 216 15.26 5.90 -18.53
CA ILE A 216 15.41 4.72 -17.67
C ILE A 216 14.05 4.25 -17.18
N GLU A 217 13.76 2.96 -17.38
CA GLU A 217 12.54 2.33 -16.91
C GLU A 217 12.63 1.86 -15.45
N TYR A 218 11.59 2.15 -14.67
CA TYR A 218 11.40 1.67 -13.32
C TYR A 218 10.12 0.87 -13.22
N LYS A 219 10.21 -0.32 -12.61
CA LYS A 219 9.11 -1.28 -12.52
C LYS A 219 8.80 -1.59 -11.06
N LYS A 220 7.51 -1.62 -10.71
CA LYS A 220 7.02 -1.96 -9.37
C LYS A 220 5.92 -3.00 -9.50
N ALA A 221 6.19 -4.19 -8.97
CA ALA A 221 5.27 -5.33 -9.03
C ALA A 221 5.31 -6.10 -7.71
N LYS A 222 4.36 -5.81 -6.81
CA LYS A 222 4.33 -6.47 -5.49
C LYS A 222 4.08 -7.97 -5.66
N GLY A 223 4.93 -8.78 -5.00
CA GLY A 223 4.85 -10.24 -5.03
C GLY A 223 5.54 -10.90 -6.22
N VAL A 224 6.13 -10.12 -7.13
CA VAL A 224 7.01 -10.61 -8.21
C VAL A 224 8.47 -10.51 -7.73
N LYS A 225 9.28 -11.52 -8.05
CA LYS A 225 10.70 -11.54 -7.68
C LYS A 225 11.48 -10.49 -8.46
N LYS A 226 12.53 -9.93 -7.84
CA LYS A 226 13.38 -8.89 -8.45
C LYS A 226 13.91 -9.33 -9.83
N TYR A 227 14.54 -10.50 -9.94
CA TYR A 227 15.09 -10.96 -11.21
C TYR A 227 14.03 -11.13 -12.30
N VAL A 228 12.80 -11.52 -11.93
CA VAL A 228 11.69 -11.69 -12.89
C VAL A 228 11.32 -10.33 -13.47
N ARG A 229 11.17 -9.35 -12.58
CA ARG A 229 10.83 -7.98 -12.94
C ARG A 229 11.91 -7.29 -13.76
N ASP A 230 13.18 -7.52 -13.43
CA ASP A 230 14.27 -6.83 -14.07
C ASP A 230 14.59 -7.44 -15.46
N LYS A 231 14.32 -8.74 -15.69
CA LYS A 231 14.61 -9.44 -16.96
C LYS A 231 13.42 -9.62 -17.91
N PHE A 232 12.21 -9.84 -17.38
CA PHE A 232 11.06 -10.28 -18.18
C PHE A 232 9.92 -9.27 -18.22
N MET A 233 10.06 -8.11 -17.57
CA MET A 233 9.06 -7.06 -17.56
C MET A 233 9.61 -5.79 -18.22
N THR A 234 8.89 -5.22 -19.18
CA THR A 234 9.20 -3.94 -19.85
C THR A 234 8.03 -2.97 -19.72
N VAL A 235 8.23 -1.66 -19.90
CA VAL A 235 7.10 -0.71 -19.87
C VAL A 235 6.10 -1.01 -20.99
N ASP A 236 6.58 -1.41 -22.17
CA ASP A 236 5.74 -1.78 -23.31
C ASP A 236 4.75 -2.90 -22.98
N GLN A 237 5.19 -3.94 -22.28
CA GLN A 237 4.28 -5.02 -21.85
C GLN A 237 3.17 -4.54 -20.91
N TYR A 238 3.41 -3.50 -20.10
CA TYR A 238 2.34 -2.89 -19.30
C TYR A 238 1.37 -2.12 -20.20
N LEU A 239 1.87 -1.41 -21.21
CA LEU A 239 1.06 -0.66 -22.17
C LEU A 239 0.23 -1.59 -23.05
N ASP A 240 0.80 -2.70 -23.52
CA ASP A 240 0.12 -3.71 -24.32
C ASP A 240 -1.08 -4.28 -23.55
N ILE A 241 -0.85 -4.68 -22.30
CA ILE A 241 -1.91 -5.20 -21.43
C ILE A 241 -2.98 -4.14 -21.16
N LEU A 242 -2.58 -2.89 -20.91
CA LEU A 242 -3.54 -1.81 -20.69
C LEU A 242 -4.36 -1.52 -21.95
N SER A 243 -3.75 -1.58 -23.12
CA SER A 243 -4.37 -1.30 -24.41
C SER A 243 -5.34 -2.42 -24.79
N GLU A 244 -4.92 -3.68 -24.70
CA GLU A 244 -5.79 -4.84 -24.92
C GLU A 244 -6.98 -4.82 -23.96
N PHE A 245 -6.73 -4.44 -22.70
CA PHE A 245 -7.78 -4.34 -21.69
C PHE A 245 -8.75 -3.20 -21.98
N SER A 246 -8.25 -2.05 -22.41
CA SER A 246 -9.09 -0.91 -22.78
C SER A 246 -9.96 -1.21 -24.00
N SER A 247 -9.43 -1.91 -25.00
CA SER A 247 -10.18 -2.35 -26.18
C SER A 247 -11.30 -3.33 -25.82
N GLN A 248 -11.02 -4.34 -24.96
CA GLN A 248 -12.06 -5.26 -24.50
C GLN A 248 -13.16 -4.56 -23.68
N ASN A 249 -12.82 -3.56 -22.86
CA ASN A 249 -13.80 -2.79 -22.10
C ASN A 249 -14.63 -1.82 -22.98
N ALA A 250 -14.17 -1.50 -24.18
CA ALA A 250 -14.93 -0.69 -25.13
C ALA A 250 -15.97 -1.54 -25.89
N ASP A 251 -15.63 -2.77 -26.24
CA ASP A 251 -16.49 -3.71 -26.97
C ASP A 251 -17.46 -4.44 -26.03
N THR A 252 -18.67 -3.90 -25.90
CA THR A 252 -19.71 -4.39 -24.97
C THR A 252 -20.37 -5.72 -25.41
N GLN A 253 -19.90 -6.36 -26.49
CA GLN A 253 -20.59 -7.50 -27.13
C GLN A 253 -19.87 -8.86 -27.07
N LYS A 254 -18.63 -8.94 -26.55
CA LYS A 254 -17.93 -10.23 -26.42
C LYS A 254 -18.07 -10.79 -25.01
N ASN A 255 -18.98 -11.75 -24.86
CA ASN A 255 -19.25 -12.52 -23.63
C ASN A 255 -18.13 -13.49 -23.21
N GLU A 256 -16.96 -13.43 -23.82
CA GLU A 256 -15.79 -14.21 -23.40
C GLU A 256 -14.78 -13.28 -22.72
N THR A 257 -14.78 -13.26 -21.39
CA THR A 257 -13.75 -12.62 -20.57
C THR A 257 -12.41 -13.33 -20.77
N LYS A 258 -11.69 -13.00 -21.84
CA LYS A 258 -10.32 -13.44 -22.01
C LYS A 258 -9.46 -12.75 -20.95
N GLN A 259 -8.92 -13.52 -20.02
CA GLN A 259 -8.10 -12.97 -18.93
C GLN A 259 -6.79 -12.41 -19.49
N ILE A 260 -6.74 -11.08 -19.72
CA ILE A 260 -5.53 -10.40 -20.18
C ILE A 260 -4.52 -10.39 -19.03
N SER A 261 -3.49 -11.23 -19.20
CA SER A 261 -2.43 -11.36 -18.22
C SER A 261 -1.16 -11.89 -18.86
N ALA A 262 -0.02 -11.41 -18.38
CA ALA A 262 1.27 -12.03 -18.69
C ALA A 262 1.63 -13.00 -17.57
N CYS A 263 2.09 -14.19 -17.96
CA CYS A 263 2.57 -15.23 -17.05
C CYS A 263 4.06 -15.49 -17.29
N CYS A 264 4.76 -15.89 -16.23
CA CYS A 264 6.16 -16.31 -16.30
C CYS A 264 6.36 -17.51 -15.38
N ASP A 265 7.23 -18.42 -15.81
CA ASP A 265 7.66 -19.54 -14.98
C ASP A 265 8.71 -19.07 -13.97
N ILE A 266 8.43 -19.30 -12.69
CA ILE A 266 9.27 -18.86 -11.58
C ILE A 266 9.77 -20.07 -10.81
N ASN A 267 11.08 -20.18 -10.72
CA ASN A 267 11.73 -21.18 -9.86
C ASN A 267 11.74 -20.69 -8.41
N LEU A 268 11.22 -21.51 -7.51
CA LEU A 268 11.06 -21.24 -6.09
C LEU A 268 11.74 -22.35 -5.28
N ILE A 269 12.34 -21.98 -4.16
CA ILE A 269 12.67 -22.93 -3.10
C ILE A 269 11.52 -22.82 -2.09
N GLN A 270 10.88 -23.93 -1.80
CA GLN A 270 9.76 -23.99 -0.86
C GLN A 270 10.11 -24.97 0.26
N SER A 271 9.70 -24.65 1.48
CA SER A 271 9.72 -25.58 2.60
C SER A 271 8.28 -25.91 2.98
N THR A 272 7.92 -27.19 2.93
CA THR A 272 6.65 -27.68 3.49
C THR A 272 6.92 -28.85 4.39
N LYS A 273 6.37 -28.83 5.62
CA LYS A 273 6.59 -29.88 6.62
C LYS A 273 8.09 -30.17 6.83
N HIS A 274 8.91 -29.12 6.93
CA HIS A 274 10.37 -29.19 7.05
C HIS A 274 11.13 -29.82 5.87
N HIS A 275 10.45 -30.20 4.78
CA HIS A 275 11.10 -30.67 3.56
C HIS A 275 11.33 -29.49 2.62
N VAL A 276 12.60 -29.24 2.27
CA VAL A 276 13.00 -28.19 1.34
C VAL A 276 13.13 -28.79 -0.06
N TYR A 277 12.47 -28.19 -1.05
CA TYR A 277 12.54 -28.63 -2.44
C TYR A 277 12.44 -27.43 -3.39
N SER A 278 12.93 -27.64 -4.61
CA SER A 278 12.78 -26.71 -5.72
C SER A 278 11.47 -26.99 -6.46
N LYS A 279 10.74 -25.94 -6.82
CA LYS A 279 9.50 -26.02 -7.59
C LYS A 279 9.47 -24.91 -8.63
N THR A 280 9.14 -25.26 -9.87
CA THR A 280 8.79 -24.27 -10.90
C THR A 280 7.28 -24.04 -10.84
N VAL A 281 6.87 -22.78 -10.81
CA VAL A 281 5.46 -22.40 -10.77
C VAL A 281 5.21 -21.34 -11.84
N LYS A 282 4.22 -21.59 -12.70
CA LYS A 282 3.71 -20.58 -13.62
C LYS A 282 2.91 -19.55 -12.84
N LYS A 283 3.36 -18.29 -12.88
CA LYS A 283 2.76 -17.20 -12.10
C LYS A 283 2.36 -16.04 -12.99
N ILE A 284 1.18 -15.49 -12.74
CA ILE A 284 0.74 -14.22 -13.34
C ILE A 284 1.63 -13.09 -12.79
N ILE A 285 2.32 -12.39 -13.69
CA ILE A 285 3.21 -11.27 -13.38
C ILE A 285 2.57 -9.91 -13.72
N LEU A 286 1.71 -9.86 -14.74
CA LEU A 286 0.96 -8.67 -15.13
C LEU A 286 -0.52 -9.00 -15.34
N SER A 287 -1.40 -8.12 -14.87
CA SER A 287 -2.85 -8.18 -15.13
C SER A 287 -3.47 -6.83 -14.80
N ALA A 288 -4.42 -6.39 -15.63
CA ALA A 288 -5.19 -5.16 -15.47
C ALA A 288 -6.45 -5.31 -14.61
N ASN A 289 -6.75 -6.52 -14.13
CA ASN A 289 -7.91 -6.74 -13.26
C ASN A 289 -7.66 -6.09 -11.89
N ASP A 290 -8.39 -5.01 -11.61
CA ASP A 290 -8.40 -4.31 -10.32
C ASP A 290 -9.76 -4.52 -9.62
N ASP A 291 -9.72 -5.25 -8.51
CA ASP A 291 -10.87 -5.57 -7.67
C ASP A 291 -11.16 -4.50 -6.61
N LYS A 292 -10.42 -3.38 -6.63
CA LYS A 292 -10.53 -2.30 -5.62
C LYS A 292 -11.20 -1.04 -6.13
N ARG A 293 -11.39 -0.92 -7.45
CA ARG A 293 -11.96 0.26 -8.10
C ARG A 293 -12.86 -0.15 -9.25
N VAL A 294 -13.85 0.68 -9.54
CA VAL A 294 -14.66 0.56 -10.75
C VAL A 294 -13.90 1.21 -11.90
N ILE A 295 -13.64 0.43 -12.94
CA ILE A 295 -13.01 0.88 -14.17
C ILE A 295 -14.09 1.47 -15.08
N LEU A 296 -13.87 2.69 -15.56
CA LEU A 296 -14.81 3.38 -16.43
C LEU A 296 -14.64 2.98 -17.90
N LYS A 297 -15.63 3.33 -18.73
CA LYS A 297 -15.56 3.16 -20.18
C LYS A 297 -14.25 3.75 -20.72
N GLY A 298 -13.54 2.96 -21.53
CA GLY A 298 -12.21 3.28 -22.04
C GLY A 298 -11.03 2.77 -21.20
N GLY A 299 -11.27 2.00 -20.14
CA GLY A 299 -10.24 1.17 -19.46
C GLY A 299 -9.19 1.89 -18.63
N ILE A 300 -9.10 3.23 -18.72
CA ILE A 300 -8.02 4.01 -18.10
C ILE A 300 -8.47 4.69 -16.80
N ARG A 301 -9.63 5.35 -16.81
CA ARG A 301 -10.11 6.11 -15.65
C ARG A 301 -10.82 5.18 -14.68
N THR A 302 -10.58 5.36 -13.38
CA THR A 302 -11.19 4.54 -12.34
C THR A 302 -11.80 5.36 -11.21
N LEU A 303 -12.93 4.91 -10.68
CA LEU A 303 -13.58 5.49 -9.50
C LEU A 303 -13.56 4.50 -8.33
N PRO A 304 -13.44 4.97 -7.09
CA PRO A 304 -13.60 4.10 -5.94
C PRO A 304 -15.04 3.57 -5.86
N TYR A 305 -15.22 2.36 -5.32
CA TYR A 305 -16.56 1.85 -5.03
C TYR A 305 -17.35 2.81 -4.15
N GLY A 306 -18.64 2.98 -4.45
CA GLY A 306 -19.53 3.91 -3.73
C GLY A 306 -19.38 5.38 -4.11
N HIS A 307 -18.56 5.72 -5.10
CA HIS A 307 -18.48 7.08 -5.64
C HIS A 307 -19.83 7.54 -6.22
N TYR A 308 -20.22 8.79 -5.99
CA TYR A 308 -21.56 9.31 -6.37
C TYR A 308 -21.85 9.21 -7.87
N LYS A 309 -20.83 9.32 -8.74
CA LYS A 309 -20.96 9.16 -10.20
C LYS A 309 -21.22 7.71 -10.67
N LEU A 310 -21.17 6.74 -9.76
CA LEU A 310 -21.47 5.33 -10.06
C LEU A 310 -22.92 4.96 -9.71
N LYS A 311 -23.69 5.90 -9.15
CA LYS A 311 -25.08 5.70 -8.77
C LYS A 311 -26.02 6.15 -9.88
#